data_AF-A0A961F034-F1
#
_entry.id   AF-A0A961F034-F1
#
_cell.length_a   1.000
_cell.length_b   1.000
_cell.length_c   1.000
_cell.angle_alpha   90.00
_cell.angle_beta   90.00
_cell.angle_gamma   90.00
#
_symmetry.space_group_name_H-M   'P 1'
#
loop_
_entity.id
_entity.type
_entity.pdbx_description
1 polymer ?
#
loop_
_entity_poly.entity_id
_entity_poly.type
_entity_poly.pdbx_seq_one_letter_code
_entity_poly.pdbx_strand_id
1 'polypeptide(L)'
;MTLADGDRQGDILLDLKDHQLELRSGGSAANTMWTIARSGGRAVYTGKVSDDPNGEFYRHDLERNGVTLYGRPMHEDHGPTGTCVVMTTADAQRTMCTHLG
;
A
#
# COMPACT_ATOMS: atom_id res chain seq x y z
N MET A 1 5.22 13.52 -4.63
CA MET A 1 5.00 12.11 -5.01
C MET A 1 5.64 11.92 -6.37
N THR A 2 6.41 10.86 -6.54
CA THR A 2 7.08 10.54 -7.80
C THR A 2 6.86 9.06 -8.12
N LEU A 3 6.60 8.76 -9.40
CA LEU A 3 6.53 7.38 -9.86
C LEU A 3 7.94 6.78 -9.95
N ALA A 4 8.08 5.53 -9.52
CA ALA A 4 9.29 4.75 -9.61
C ALA A 4 8.98 3.41 -10.30
N ASP A 5 9.92 2.94 -11.12
CA ASP A 5 9.93 1.54 -11.55
C ASP A 5 10.42 0.63 -10.41
N GLY A 6 10.34 -0.68 -10.63
CA GLY A 6 10.71 -1.69 -9.63
C GLY A 6 12.19 -1.61 -9.25
N ASP A 7 13.08 -1.39 -10.21
CA ASP A 7 14.53 -1.30 -9.98
C ASP A 7 14.86 -0.11 -9.08
N ARG A 8 14.32 1.08 -9.41
CA ARG A 8 14.56 2.29 -8.64
C ARG A 8 13.99 2.19 -7.23
N GLN A 9 12.83 1.57 -7.05
CA GLN A 9 12.27 1.36 -5.72
C GLN A 9 13.09 0.35 -4.92
N GLY A 10 13.62 -0.69 -5.57
CA GLY A 10 14.56 -1.66 -5.00
C GLY A 10 15.83 -1.00 -4.49
N ASP A 11 16.45 -0.12 -5.28
CA ASP A 11 17.64 0.65 -4.86
C ASP A 11 17.38 1.46 -3.60
N ILE A 12 16.24 2.17 -3.53
CA ILE A 12 15.86 2.96 -2.36
C ILE A 12 15.71 2.06 -1.12
N LEU A 13 15.08 0.89 -1.27
CA LEU A 13 14.91 -0.06 -0.17
C LEU A 13 16.26 -0.63 0.30
N LEU A 14 17.19 -0.89 -0.62
CA LEU A 14 18.55 -1.34 -0.30
C LEU A 14 19.34 -0.28 0.47
N ASP A 15 19.24 0.99 0.07
CA ASP A 15 19.86 2.12 0.78
C ASP A 15 19.28 2.30 2.20
N LEU A 16 18.02 1.89 2.41
CA LEU A 16 17.33 1.97 3.69
C LEU A 16 17.42 0.70 4.55
N LYS A 17 18.17 -0.34 4.14
CA LYS A 17 18.20 -1.66 4.82
C LYS A 17 18.54 -1.61 6.32
N ASP A 18 19.32 -0.62 6.75
CA ASP A 18 19.75 -0.45 8.14
C ASP A 18 18.78 0.44 8.97
N HIS A 19 17.66 0.86 8.36
CA HIS A 19 16.59 1.61 9.01
C HIS A 19 15.42 0.69 9.36
N GLN A 20 14.66 1.06 10.40
CA GLN A 20 13.42 0.38 10.72
C GLN A 20 12.37 0.69 9.64
N LEU A 21 11.90 -0.35 8.96
CA LEU A 21 10.83 -0.26 7.97
C LEU A 21 9.53 -0.82 8.55
N GLU A 22 8.43 -0.12 8.33
CA GLU A 22 7.09 -0.58 8.69
C GLU A 22 6.23 -0.74 7.44
N LEU A 23 5.62 -1.92 7.27
CA LEU A 23 4.62 -2.15 6.25
C LEU A 23 3.23 -1.77 6.79
N ARG A 24 2.50 -0.96 6.01
CA ARG A 24 1.14 -0.51 6.31
C ARG A 24 0.33 -0.45 5.02
N SER A 25 -0.97 -0.71 5.10
CA SER A 25 -1.86 -0.44 3.98
C SER A 25 -1.92 1.06 3.73
N GLY A 26 -1.74 1.45 2.46
CA GLY A 26 -1.79 2.83 2.01
C GLY A 26 -2.93 3.08 1.03
N GLY A 27 -2.75 4.09 0.17
CA GLY A 27 -3.74 4.48 -0.85
C GLY A 27 -4.73 5.52 -0.32
N SER A 28 -4.81 6.67 -1.00
CA SER A 28 -5.62 7.80 -0.54
C SER A 28 -7.10 7.42 -0.37
N ALA A 29 -7.67 6.71 -1.33
CA ALA A 29 -9.08 6.29 -1.28
C ALA A 29 -9.32 5.22 -0.20
N ALA A 30 -8.39 4.27 -0.02
CA ALA A 30 -8.49 3.27 1.04
C ALA A 30 -8.45 3.90 2.44
N ASN A 31 -7.61 4.92 2.64
CA ASN A 31 -7.58 5.69 3.89
C ASN A 31 -8.89 6.43 4.17
N THR A 32 -9.57 6.94 3.13
CA THR A 32 -10.91 7.51 3.27
C THR A 32 -11.92 6.43 3.69
N MET A 33 -11.89 5.26 3.07
CA MET A 33 -12.77 4.15 3.43
C MET A 33 -12.54 3.65 4.85
N TRP A 34 -11.28 3.58 5.28
CA TRP A 34 -10.89 3.27 6.66
C TRP A 34 -11.48 4.28 7.65
N THR A 35 -11.47 5.57 7.30
CA THR A 35 -12.07 6.62 8.14
C THR A 35 -13.59 6.43 8.24
N ILE A 36 -14.27 6.14 7.12
CA ILE A 36 -15.71 5.84 7.10
C ILE A 36 -16.03 4.65 8.02
N ALA A 37 -15.26 3.57 7.93
CA ALA A 37 -15.44 2.38 8.77
C ALA A 37 -15.29 2.72 10.27
N ARG A 38 -14.25 3.49 10.64
CA ARG A 38 -14.01 3.90 12.03
C ARG A 38 -15.03 4.89 12.58
N SER A 39 -15.69 5.64 11.71
CA SER A 39 -16.82 6.50 12.08
C SER A 39 -18.14 5.73 12.24
N GLY A 40 -18.14 4.39 12.17
CA GLY A 40 -19.33 3.54 12.32
C GLY A 40 -20.08 3.28 11.01
N GLY A 41 -19.53 3.70 9.87
CA GLY A 41 -20.05 3.38 8.56
C GLY A 41 -19.67 1.97 8.09
N ARG A 42 -20.29 1.52 7.00
CA ARG A 42 -19.86 0.32 6.27
C ARG A 42 -19.06 0.73 5.05
N ALA A 43 -17.87 0.18 4.89
CA ALA A 43 -16.93 0.57 3.85
C ALA A 43 -16.59 -0.62 2.94
N VAL A 44 -16.74 -0.41 1.63
CA VAL A 44 -16.23 -1.31 0.59
C VAL A 44 -15.29 -0.50 -0.29
N TYR A 45 -14.10 -1.05 -0.54
CA TYR A 45 -13.09 -0.45 -1.41
C TYR A 45 -12.86 -1.36 -2.60
N THR A 46 -12.93 -0.84 -3.83
CA THR A 46 -12.58 -1.60 -5.03
C THR A 46 -11.17 -1.21 -5.47
N GLY A 47 -10.30 -2.21 -5.59
CA GLY A 47 -8.92 -2.03 -5.99
C GLY A 47 -8.31 -3.32 -6.54
N LYS A 48 -7.20 -3.17 -7.27
CA LYS A 48 -6.45 -4.30 -7.82
C LYS A 48 -5.25 -4.58 -6.91
N VAL A 49 -5.12 -5.82 -6.48
CA VAL A 49 -3.92 -6.36 -5.86
C VAL A 49 -3.56 -7.66 -6.58
N SER A 50 -2.31 -8.06 -6.51
CA SER A 50 -1.85 -9.33 -7.06
C SER A 50 -1.90 -10.42 -6.00
N ASP A 51 -1.87 -11.68 -6.43
CA ASP A 51 -1.79 -12.86 -5.57
C ASP A 51 -0.35 -13.03 -5.05
N ASP A 52 0.11 -12.02 -4.31
CA ASP A 52 1.46 -11.95 -3.76
C ASP A 52 1.41 -11.56 -2.26
N PRO A 53 2.54 -11.64 -1.53
CA PRO A 53 2.56 -11.36 -0.10
C PRO A 53 2.06 -9.95 0.26
N ASN A 54 2.31 -8.95 -0.59
CA ASN A 54 1.87 -7.57 -0.36
C ASN A 54 0.36 -7.42 -0.56
N GLY A 55 -0.21 -8.09 -1.56
CA GLY A 55 -1.63 -8.10 -1.86
C GLY A 55 -2.43 -8.85 -0.79
N GLU A 56 -1.90 -9.97 -0.30
CA GLU A 56 -2.47 -10.69 0.84
C GLU A 56 -2.45 -9.84 2.11
N PHE A 57 -1.30 -9.24 2.43
CA PHE A 57 -1.19 -8.31 3.57
C PHE A 57 -2.19 -7.17 3.47
N TYR A 58 -2.27 -6.51 2.31
CA TYR A 58 -3.14 -5.35 2.08
C TYR A 58 -4.62 -5.70 2.24
N ARG A 59 -5.06 -6.84 1.67
CA ARG A 59 -6.44 -7.32 1.80
C ARG A 59 -6.77 -7.59 3.26
N HIS A 60 -5.91 -8.33 3.94
CA HIS A 60 -6.16 -8.73 5.31
C HIS A 60 -6.17 -7.56 6.29
N ASP A 61 -5.25 -6.60 6.10
CA ASP A 61 -5.19 -5.40 6.94
C ASP A 61 -6.40 -4.48 6.73
N LEU A 62 -6.88 -4.29 5.48
CA LEU A 62 -8.13 -3.56 5.23
C LEU A 62 -9.34 -4.24 5.88
N GLU A 63 -9.48 -5.55 5.73
CA GLU A 63 -10.59 -6.31 6.31
C GLU A 63 -10.60 -6.26 7.84
N ARG A 64 -9.42 -6.41 8.47
CA ARG A 64 -9.25 -6.24 9.92
C ARG A 64 -9.68 -4.85 10.40
N ASN A 65 -9.57 -3.84 9.55
CA ASN A 65 -9.97 -2.46 9.85
C ASN A 65 -11.41 -2.13 9.38
N GLY A 66 -12.22 -3.15 9.02
CA GLY A 66 -13.63 -2.97 8.68
C GLY A 66 -13.88 -2.45 7.26
N VAL A 67 -12.88 -2.54 6.38
CA VAL A 67 -13.00 -2.19 4.95
C VAL A 67 -12.92 -3.45 4.12
N THR A 68 -14.02 -3.83 3.46
CA THR A 68 -14.00 -4.96 2.53
C THR A 68 -13.30 -4.55 1.23
N LEU A 69 -12.21 -5.23 0.88
CA LEU A 69 -11.61 -5.09 -0.45
C LEU A 69 -12.41 -5.94 -1.45
N TYR A 70 -13.06 -5.29 -2.40
CA TYR A 70 -13.84 -5.92 -3.45
C TYR A 70 -12.99 -6.20 -4.69
N GLY A 71 -13.04 -7.44 -5.16
CA GLY A 71 -12.28 -7.93 -6.31
C GLY A 71 -11.47 -9.17 -5.94
N ARG A 72 -11.23 -10.04 -6.91
CA ARG A 72 -10.29 -11.16 -6.73
C ARG A 72 -8.87 -10.66 -6.97
N PRO A 73 -7.87 -11.15 -6.22
CA PRO A 73 -6.47 -10.93 -6.59
C PRO A 73 -6.21 -11.37 -8.03
N MET A 74 -5.37 -10.62 -8.72
CA MET A 74 -4.87 -10.98 -10.04
C MET A 74 -3.75 -12.01 -9.90
N HIS A 75 -3.58 -12.86 -10.91
CA HIS A 75 -2.40 -13.72 -10.97
C HIS A 75 -1.11 -12.87 -11.00
N GLU A 76 -0.07 -13.33 -10.32
CA GLU A 76 1.22 -12.62 -10.18
C GLU A 76 1.88 -12.26 -11.53
N ASP A 77 1.62 -13.04 -12.58
CA ASP A 77 2.09 -12.78 -13.95
C ASP A 77 1.57 -11.45 -14.54
N HIS A 78 0.55 -10.83 -13.94
CA HIS A 78 0.01 -9.53 -14.35
C HIS A 78 0.69 -8.33 -13.67
N GLY A 79 1.81 -8.56 -12.98
CA GLY A 79 2.58 -7.57 -12.22
C GLY A 79 2.35 -7.70 -10.71
N PRO A 80 3.26 -7.20 -9.86
CA PRO A 80 3.10 -7.25 -8.41
C PRO A 80 2.02 -6.26 -7.91
N THR A 81 1.66 -6.39 -6.63
CA THR A 81 0.88 -5.39 -5.91
C THR A 81 1.68 -4.10 -5.82
N GLY A 82 1.09 -2.98 -6.24
CA GLY A 82 1.72 -1.68 -6.16
C GLY A 82 2.07 -1.29 -4.72
N THR A 83 3.25 -0.70 -4.53
CA THR A 83 3.74 -0.27 -3.21
C THR A 83 4.27 1.16 -3.28
N CYS A 84 4.39 1.81 -2.12
CA CYS A 84 4.97 3.13 -2.00
C CYS A 84 5.95 3.17 -0.86
N VAL A 85 7.20 3.55 -1.16
CA VAL A 85 8.19 3.86 -0.11
C VAL A 85 7.92 5.29 0.35
N VAL A 86 7.59 5.43 1.63
CA VAL A 86 7.30 6.73 2.26
C VAL A 86 8.39 7.04 3.26
N MET A 87 9.16 8.09 2.98
CA MET A 87 10.18 8.63 3.88
C MET A 87 9.64 9.90 4.52
N THR A 88 9.69 9.95 5.85
CA THR A 88 9.19 11.10 6.62
C THR A 88 10.36 11.73 7.39
N THR A 89 10.58 13.02 7.18
CA THR A 89 11.58 13.80 7.93
C THR A 89 11.00 14.32 9.24
N ALA A 90 11.88 14.77 10.16
CA ALA A 90 11.46 15.23 11.50
C ALA A 90 10.50 16.44 11.47
N ASP A 91 10.50 17.21 10.39
CA ASP A 91 9.56 18.31 10.12
C ASP A 91 8.23 17.86 9.50
N ALA A 92 7.95 16.55 9.53
CA ALA A 92 6.76 15.89 9.02
C ALA A 92 6.53 15.99 7.49
N GLN A 93 7.54 16.43 6.72
CA GLN A 93 7.49 16.32 5.27
C GLN A 93 7.59 14.88 4.83
N ARG A 94 6.87 14.54 3.75
CA ARG A 94 6.80 13.18 3.21
C ARG A 94 7.29 13.15 1.77
N THR A 95 8.28 12.31 1.51
CA THR A 95 8.68 11.92 0.16
C THR A 95 8.10 10.55 -0.14
N MET A 96 7.40 10.43 -1.26
CA MET A 96 6.67 9.22 -1.65
C MET A 96 7.14 8.76 -3.03
N CYS A 97 7.67 7.54 -3.09
CA CYS A 97 8.14 6.88 -4.30
C CYS A 97 7.27 5.65 -4.59
N THR A 98 6.36 5.81 -5.56
CA THR A 98 5.30 4.83 -5.84
C THR A 98 5.64 3.98 -7.04
N HIS A 99 5.65 2.66 -6.86
CA HIS A 99 5.60 1.68 -7.94
C HIS A 99 4.17 1.14 -8.07
N LEU A 100 3.62 1.15 -9.29
CA LEU A 100 2.20 0.85 -9.51
C LEU A 100 1.88 -0.63 -9.67
N GLY A 101 2.91 -1.50 -9.70
CA GLY A 101 2.76 -2.90 -10.06
C GLY A 101 2.75 -3.13 -11.56
#